data_AF-A0A1G5YE89-F1
#
_entry.id   AF-A0A1G5YE89-F1
#
_cell.length_a   1.000
_cell.length_b   1.000
_cell.length_c   1.000
_cell.angle_alpha   90.00
_cell.angle_beta   90.00
_cell.angle_gamma   90.00
#
_symmetry.space_group_name_H-M   'P 1'
#
loop_
_entity.id
_entity.type
_entity.pdbx_description
1 polymer ?
#
loop_
_entity_poly.entity_id
_entity_poly.type
_entity_poly.pdbx_seq_one_letter_code
_entity_poly.pdbx_strand_id
1 'polypeptide(L)'
;MSIVKILKPAATLGLGVLALVFCLQLWRAYVLAPWTRDGRVSAQVIRIAPEVSGQIDQLLVSDNQWVAKGDLLYRIDARAYRFELQQRAAEFAEARSVFEQRSAQLKRRSQLADAIAREEIDNAARDLAVAQARLDAARSQLAHAQLDLDRTTIRSPVDGYVTQLRLQPGDYAEAGHTNLFVVDGHSFWITGYFEETKLPGVRIGAPVSIKLMGFAPLLEGHVASMGRGIADANELRNDSGLPQVSPTFSWIRLAQRVPVRIELDRVPDGVELAAGMTASVEVTPPNAAPRWRLTQWLQAFL
;
A
#
# COMPACT_ATOMS: atom_id res chain seq x y z
N MET A 1 -62.00 -30.80 -36.54
CA MET A 1 -61.68 -29.95 -35.37
C MET A 1 -60.94 -28.72 -35.89
N SER A 2 -61.58 -27.55 -35.89
CA SER A 2 -61.07 -26.35 -36.61
C SER A 2 -59.68 -25.96 -36.09
N ILE A 3 -58.72 -25.78 -37.01
CA ILE A 3 -57.34 -25.31 -36.78
C ILE A 3 -57.30 -24.10 -35.82
N VAL A 4 -58.31 -23.22 -35.89
CA VAL A 4 -58.44 -22.02 -35.06
C VAL A 4 -58.65 -22.34 -33.57
N LYS A 5 -59.30 -23.48 -33.24
CA LYS A 5 -59.52 -23.91 -31.85
C LYS A 5 -58.26 -24.45 -31.17
N ILE A 6 -57.27 -24.91 -31.95
CA ILE A 6 -55.97 -25.39 -31.46
C ILE A 6 -54.95 -24.25 -31.43
N LEU A 7 -55.07 -23.29 -32.35
CA LEU A 7 -54.15 -22.15 -32.46
C LEU A 7 -54.17 -21.23 -31.23
N LYS A 8 -55.35 -20.94 -30.67
CA LYS A 8 -55.48 -20.08 -29.47
C LYS A 8 -54.77 -20.66 -28.23
N PRO A 9 -55.03 -21.92 -27.80
CA PRO A 9 -54.32 -22.50 -26.66
C PRO A 9 -52.83 -22.67 -26.96
N ALA A 10 -52.44 -23.00 -28.19
CA ALA A 10 -51.03 -23.07 -28.58
C ALA A 10 -50.31 -21.71 -28.46
N ALA A 11 -50.96 -20.61 -28.85
CA ALA A 11 -50.43 -19.26 -28.71
C ALA A 11 -50.28 -18.85 -27.23
N THR A 12 -51.28 -19.15 -26.39
CA THR A 12 -51.19 -18.89 -24.94
C THR A 12 -50.08 -19.71 -24.28
N LEU A 13 -49.92 -20.98 -24.65
CA LEU A 13 -48.87 -21.85 -24.13
C LEU A 13 -47.50 -21.39 -24.62
N GLY A 14 -47.37 -20.98 -25.88
CA GLY A 14 -46.17 -20.37 -26.43
C GLY A 14 -45.76 -19.08 -25.71
N LEU A 15 -46.72 -18.19 -25.42
CA LEU A 15 -46.47 -16.98 -24.63
C LEU A 15 -46.05 -17.31 -23.19
N GLY A 16 -46.69 -18.31 -22.57
CA GLY A 16 -46.34 -18.78 -21.23
C GLY A 16 -44.91 -19.35 -21.17
N VAL A 17 -44.50 -20.13 -22.16
CA VAL A 17 -43.12 -20.64 -22.28
C VAL A 17 -42.14 -19.49 -22.49
N LEU A 18 -42.46 -18.52 -23.34
CA LEU A 18 -41.60 -17.36 -23.58
C LEU A 18 -41.42 -16.50 -22.31
N ALA A 19 -42.50 -16.27 -21.56
CA ALA A 19 -42.45 -15.59 -20.27
C ALA A 19 -41.62 -16.36 -19.24
N LEU A 20 -41.79 -17.68 -19.16
CA LEU A 20 -41.00 -18.54 -18.27
C LEU A 20 -39.51 -18.49 -18.61
N VAL A 21 -39.17 -18.60 -19.90
CA VAL A 21 -37.79 -18.48 -20.37
C VAL A 21 -37.22 -17.11 -20.02
N PHE A 22 -37.99 -16.05 -20.20
CA PHE A 22 -37.57 -14.69 -19.83
C PHE A 22 -37.33 -14.54 -18.32
N CYS A 23 -38.22 -15.03 -17.47
CA CYS A 23 -38.04 -15.03 -16.01
C CYS A 23 -36.81 -15.82 -15.58
N LEU A 24 -36.59 -17.01 -16.16
CA LEU A 24 -35.40 -17.82 -15.88
C LEU A 24 -34.11 -17.13 -16.32
N GLN A 25 -34.15 -16.41 -17.44
CA GLN A 25 -33.00 -15.63 -17.91
C GLN A 25 -32.71 -14.43 -17.01
N LEU A 26 -33.73 -13.69 -16.57
CA LEU A 26 -33.56 -12.61 -15.60
C LEU A 26 -33.04 -13.12 -14.26
N TRP A 27 -33.55 -14.26 -13.78
CA TRP A 27 -33.03 -14.90 -12.56
C TRP A 27 -31.54 -15.24 -12.70
N ARG A 28 -31.15 -15.86 -13.83
CA ARG A 28 -29.74 -16.18 -14.09
C ARG A 28 -28.86 -14.93 -14.19
N ALA A 29 -29.35 -13.87 -14.83
CA ALA A 29 -28.62 -12.63 -15.00
C ALA A 29 -28.50 -11.82 -13.71
N TYR A 30 -29.51 -11.81 -12.85
CA TYR A 30 -29.54 -10.97 -11.66
C TYR A 30 -29.05 -11.70 -10.41
N VAL A 31 -29.49 -12.94 -10.21
CA VAL A 31 -29.25 -13.71 -8.98
C VAL A 31 -27.99 -14.56 -9.08
N LEU A 32 -27.78 -15.25 -10.21
CA LEU A 32 -26.68 -16.22 -10.35
C LEU A 32 -25.42 -15.63 -10.98
N ALA A 33 -25.52 -14.56 -11.77
CA ALA A 33 -24.36 -13.97 -12.40
C ALA A 33 -23.40 -13.40 -11.35
N PRO A 34 -22.08 -13.59 -11.52
CA PRO A 34 -21.09 -13.10 -10.59
C PRO A 34 -20.86 -11.59 -10.80
N TRP A 35 -21.79 -10.78 -10.29
CA TRP A 35 -21.70 -9.33 -10.29
C TRP A 35 -22.03 -8.75 -8.90
N THR A 36 -21.47 -7.59 -8.61
CA THR A 36 -21.74 -6.81 -7.39
C THR A 36 -21.81 -5.32 -7.70
N ARG A 37 -22.66 -4.59 -6.97
CA ARG A 37 -22.72 -3.12 -6.97
C ARG A 37 -21.76 -2.48 -5.97
N ASP A 38 -21.19 -3.30 -5.09
CA ASP A 38 -20.36 -2.85 -3.99
C ASP A 38 -18.90 -3.09 -4.36
N GLY A 39 -18.43 -2.32 -5.31
CA GLY A 39 -17.02 -2.19 -5.64
C GLY A 39 -16.47 -0.87 -5.11
N ARG A 40 -15.22 -0.90 -4.65
CA ARG A 40 -14.48 0.29 -4.21
C ARG A 40 -13.16 0.38 -4.95
N VAL A 41 -12.84 1.53 -5.50
CA VAL A 41 -11.48 1.85 -5.94
C VAL A 41 -10.60 1.97 -4.70
N SER A 42 -9.45 1.32 -4.72
CA SER A 42 -8.47 1.27 -3.63
C SER A 42 -7.09 1.59 -4.21
N ALA A 43 -6.20 2.13 -3.39
CA ALA A 43 -4.83 2.45 -3.78
C ALA A 43 -3.88 2.20 -2.60
N GLN A 44 -2.59 2.04 -2.88
CA GLN A 44 -1.57 1.99 -1.83
C GLN A 44 -1.39 3.39 -1.26
N VAL A 45 -1.54 3.50 0.06
CA VAL A 45 -1.28 4.74 0.78
C VAL A 45 0.02 4.56 1.55
N ILE A 46 1.03 5.29 1.12
CA ILE A 46 2.34 5.31 1.77
C ILE A 46 2.29 6.27 2.94
N ARG A 47 2.68 5.77 4.11
CA ARG A 47 2.78 6.52 5.35
C ARG A 47 4.19 7.07 5.47
N ILE A 48 4.33 8.38 5.42
CA ILE A 48 5.61 9.07 5.54
C ILE A 48 5.83 9.44 7.00
N ALA A 49 6.77 8.75 7.63
CA ALA A 49 7.25 9.02 8.97
C ALA A 49 8.72 9.44 8.90
N PRO A 50 9.14 10.49 9.64
CA PRO A 50 10.54 10.85 9.69
C PRO A 50 11.33 9.85 10.54
N GLU A 51 12.61 9.68 10.24
CA GLU A 51 13.51 8.84 11.02
C GLU A 51 14.22 9.63 12.15
N VAL A 52 14.17 10.95 12.09
CA VAL A 52 14.74 11.87 13.09
C VAL A 52 13.67 12.85 13.56
N SER A 53 13.72 13.25 14.83
CA SER A 53 12.73 14.15 15.43
C SER A 53 13.16 15.62 15.36
N GLY A 54 12.23 16.53 15.14
CA GLY A 54 12.52 17.95 15.26
C GLY A 54 11.39 18.84 14.76
N GLN A 55 11.59 20.15 14.90
CA GLN A 55 10.64 21.14 14.39
C GLN A 55 10.72 21.22 12.87
N ILE A 56 9.58 21.40 12.21
CA ILE A 56 9.50 21.57 10.76
C ILE A 56 9.86 23.01 10.41
N ASP A 57 10.93 23.15 9.64
CA ASP A 57 11.42 24.45 9.13
C ASP A 57 10.59 24.89 7.92
N GLN A 58 10.42 23.98 6.95
CA GLN A 58 9.75 24.28 5.69
C GLN A 58 8.89 23.12 5.21
N LEU A 59 7.70 23.45 4.69
CA LEU A 59 6.78 22.54 4.01
C LEU A 59 6.70 22.96 2.55
N LEU A 60 7.06 22.06 1.62
CA LEU A 60 7.18 22.37 0.19
C LEU A 60 6.05 21.78 -0.65
N VAL A 61 5.09 21.12 -0.01
CA VAL A 61 3.95 20.47 -0.67
C VAL A 61 2.63 20.99 -0.13
N SER A 62 1.61 20.94 -0.97
CA SER A 62 0.22 21.27 -0.64
C SER A 62 -0.65 20.01 -0.65
N ASP A 63 -1.82 20.09 -0.02
CA ASP A 63 -2.79 18.99 -0.04
C ASP A 63 -3.29 18.72 -1.48
N ASN A 64 -3.46 17.44 -1.83
CA ASN A 64 -3.86 16.95 -3.16
C ASN A 64 -2.88 17.29 -4.30
N GLN A 65 -1.66 17.72 -3.98
CA GLN A 65 -0.62 17.97 -4.98
C GLN A 65 0.02 16.66 -5.47
N TRP A 66 0.27 16.57 -6.78
CA TRP A 66 1.10 15.52 -7.36
C TRP A 66 2.58 15.74 -7.01
N VAL A 67 3.24 14.68 -6.56
CA VAL A 67 4.67 14.63 -6.24
C VAL A 67 5.31 13.45 -6.97
N ALA A 68 6.49 13.67 -7.53
CA ALA A 68 7.30 12.61 -8.09
C ALA A 68 8.15 11.93 -7.01
N LYS A 69 8.60 10.72 -7.29
CA LYS A 69 9.57 10.00 -6.45
C LYS A 69 10.85 10.83 -6.31
N GLY A 70 11.23 11.09 -5.07
CA GLY A 70 12.40 11.88 -4.69
C GLY A 70 12.10 13.36 -4.44
N ASP A 71 10.89 13.84 -4.73
CA ASP A 71 10.50 15.22 -4.47
C ASP A 71 10.55 15.52 -2.97
N LEU A 72 11.00 16.73 -2.65
CA LEU A 72 11.10 17.20 -1.27
C LEU A 72 9.71 17.53 -0.73
N LEU A 73 9.30 16.84 0.34
CA LEU A 73 8.02 17.04 0.99
C LEU A 73 8.12 18.15 2.04
N TYR A 74 8.97 17.93 3.04
CA TYR A 74 9.24 18.90 4.10
C TYR A 74 10.65 18.71 4.67
N ARG A 75 11.12 19.74 5.38
CA ARG A 75 12.43 19.75 6.04
C ARG A 75 12.28 19.99 7.53
N ILE A 76 12.96 19.17 8.32
CA ILE A 76 13.16 19.35 9.76
C ILE A 76 14.34 20.30 9.97
N ASP A 77 14.28 21.12 11.03
CA ASP A 77 15.36 22.02 11.41
C ASP A 77 16.69 21.25 11.59
N ALA A 78 17.61 21.51 10.67
CA ALA A 78 18.89 20.85 10.60
C ALA A 78 19.96 21.45 11.52
N ARG A 79 19.69 22.55 12.23
CA ARG A 79 20.72 23.27 13.02
C ARG A 79 21.36 22.38 14.08
N ALA A 80 20.54 21.70 14.88
CA ALA A 80 21.04 20.78 15.91
C ALA A 80 21.90 19.66 15.30
N TYR A 81 21.44 19.08 14.19
CA TYR A 81 22.15 18.01 13.47
C TYR A 81 23.47 18.48 12.84
N ARG A 82 23.54 19.72 12.35
CA ARG A 82 24.79 20.31 11.84
C ARG A 82 25.82 20.52 12.95
N PHE A 83 25.39 20.95 14.13
CA PHE A 83 26.29 21.10 15.27
C PHE A 83 26.82 19.74 15.76
N GLU A 84 25.96 18.72 15.84
CA GLU A 84 26.37 17.36 16.17
C GLU A 84 27.38 16.81 15.15
N LEU A 85 27.11 17.00 13.85
CA LEU A 85 28.03 16.59 12.79
C LEU A 85 29.41 17.28 12.93
N GLN A 86 29.44 18.58 13.22
CA GLN A 86 30.68 19.32 13.45
C GLN A 86 31.45 18.79 14.67
N GLN A 87 30.74 18.48 15.76
CA GLN A 87 31.36 17.87 16.94
C GLN A 87 31.97 16.50 16.62
N ARG A 88 31.24 15.61 15.95
CA ARG A 88 31.77 14.28 15.57
C ARG A 88 32.90 14.36 14.57
N ALA A 89 32.90 15.38 13.70
CA ALA A 89 34.01 15.61 12.78
C ALA A 89 35.30 16.01 13.54
N ALA A 90 35.17 16.82 14.59
CA ALA A 90 36.31 17.18 15.45
C ALA A 90 36.84 15.96 16.24
N GLU A 91 35.95 15.16 16.82
CA GLU A 91 36.31 13.91 17.52
C GLU A 91 37.02 12.91 16.59
N PHE A 92 36.56 12.79 15.34
CA PHE A 92 37.24 11.98 14.31
C PHE A 92 38.63 12.53 13.97
N ALA A 93 38.77 13.85 13.81
CA ALA A 93 40.05 14.48 13.51
C ALA A 93 41.07 14.31 14.65
N GLU A 94 40.61 14.39 15.90
CA GLU A 94 41.42 14.11 17.09
C GLU A 94 41.87 12.63 17.10
N ALA A 95 40.92 11.69 16.99
CA ALA A 95 41.23 10.26 16.99
C ALA A 95 42.21 9.87 15.87
N ARG A 96 42.06 10.51 14.70
CA ARG A 96 42.98 10.32 13.56
C ARG A 96 44.38 10.84 13.88
N SER A 97 44.49 12.01 14.49
CA SER A 97 45.77 12.58 14.89
C SER A 97 46.49 11.69 15.91
N VAL A 98 45.76 11.14 16.88
CA VAL A 98 46.30 10.18 17.86
C VAL A 98 46.76 8.90 17.17
N PHE A 99 45.98 8.34 16.26
CA PHE A 99 46.36 7.17 15.49
C PHE A 99 47.65 7.40 14.68
N GLU A 100 47.75 8.53 13.97
CA GLU A 100 48.94 8.89 13.19
C GLU A 100 50.17 9.05 14.10
N GLN A 101 50.02 9.66 15.28
CA GLN A 101 51.08 9.76 16.28
C GLN A 101 51.54 8.39 16.79
N ARG A 102 50.62 7.49 17.14
CA ARG A 102 50.94 6.12 17.62
C ARG A 102 51.56 5.27 16.52
N SER A 103 51.09 5.42 15.28
CA SER A 103 51.63 4.74 14.10
C SER A 103 53.08 5.15 13.86
N ALA A 104 53.36 6.46 13.90
CA ALA A 104 54.71 6.98 13.79
C ALA A 104 55.62 6.54 14.96
N GLN A 105 55.08 6.46 16.19
CA GLN A 105 55.82 5.97 17.36
C GLN A 105 56.20 4.49 17.23
N LEU A 106 55.27 3.63 16.80
CA LEU A 106 55.55 2.22 16.55
C LEU A 106 56.61 2.07 15.45
N LYS A 107 56.49 2.82 14.35
CA LYS A 107 57.47 2.81 13.25
C LYS A 107 58.88 3.22 13.71
N ARG A 108 58.99 4.22 14.59
CA ARG A 108 60.29 4.63 15.16
C ARG A 108 60.87 3.55 16.07
N ARG A 109 60.04 2.92 16.92
CA ARG A 109 60.49 1.86 17.83
C ARG A 109 60.90 0.59 17.09
N SER A 110 60.17 0.20 16.04
CA SER A 110 60.52 -0.98 15.24
C SER A 110 61.83 -0.81 14.46
N GLN A 111 62.21 0.43 14.11
CA GLN A 111 63.53 0.73 13.51
C GLN A 111 64.70 0.59 14.51
N LEU A 112 64.41 0.66 15.81
CA LEU A 112 65.40 0.54 16.89
C LEU A 112 65.36 -0.86 17.55
N ALA A 113 64.83 -1.87 16.86
CA ALA A 113 64.50 -3.18 17.46
C ALA A 113 65.68 -3.91 18.11
N ASP A 114 66.92 -3.65 17.67
CA ASP A 114 68.13 -4.22 18.27
C ASP A 114 68.63 -3.44 19.51
N ALA A 115 68.08 -2.25 19.76
CA ALA A 115 68.50 -1.32 20.81
C ALA A 115 67.47 -1.14 21.94
N ILE A 116 66.26 -1.69 21.80
CA ILE A 116 65.18 -1.58 22.82
C ILE A 116 64.59 -2.95 23.16
N ALA A 117 63.96 -3.05 24.34
CA ALA A 117 63.28 -4.27 24.74
C ALA A 117 62.09 -4.58 23.82
N ARG A 118 61.92 -5.86 23.46
CA ARG A 118 60.77 -6.32 22.65
C ARG A 118 59.42 -5.94 23.27
N GLU A 119 59.35 -5.94 24.59
CA GLU A 119 58.17 -5.50 25.34
C GLU A 119 57.76 -4.05 25.00
N GLU A 120 58.69 -3.14 24.73
CA GLU A 120 58.36 -1.76 24.35
C GLU A 120 57.74 -1.66 22.95
N ILE A 121 58.14 -2.55 22.03
CA ILE A 121 57.56 -2.67 20.69
C ILE A 121 56.15 -3.25 20.80
N ASP A 122 55.99 -4.31 21.59
CA ASP A 122 54.69 -4.94 21.84
C ASP A 122 53.70 -3.97 22.49
N ASN A 123 54.16 -3.18 23.47
CA ASN A 123 53.33 -2.15 24.10
C ASN A 123 52.96 -1.05 23.10
N ALA A 124 53.87 -0.60 22.24
CA ALA A 124 53.55 0.37 21.19
C ALA A 124 52.57 -0.19 20.13
N ALA A 125 52.66 -1.49 19.82
CA ALA A 125 51.73 -2.15 18.91
C ALA A 125 50.33 -2.24 19.53
N ARG A 126 50.23 -2.54 20.84
CA ARG A 126 48.96 -2.50 21.58
C ARG A 126 48.37 -1.09 21.62
N ASP A 127 49.19 -0.07 21.89
CA ASP A 127 48.75 1.33 21.88
C ASP A 127 48.22 1.75 20.51
N LEU A 128 48.87 1.32 19.43
CA LEU A 128 48.39 1.56 18.06
C LEU A 128 47.05 0.85 17.81
N ALA A 129 46.91 -0.41 18.23
CA ALA A 129 45.65 -1.15 18.08
C ALA A 129 44.49 -0.47 18.82
N VAL A 130 44.74 0.06 20.03
CA VAL A 130 43.75 0.86 20.78
C VAL A 130 43.41 2.15 20.04
N ALA A 131 44.41 2.86 19.50
CA ALA A 131 44.18 4.09 18.73
C ALA A 131 43.39 3.82 17.44
N GLN A 132 43.66 2.71 16.75
CA GLN A 132 42.91 2.27 15.58
C GLN A 132 41.44 2.01 15.94
N ALA A 133 41.17 1.26 17.02
CA ALA A 133 39.81 1.01 17.47
C ALA A 133 39.04 2.29 17.82
N ARG A 134 39.71 3.28 18.43
CA ARG A 134 39.12 4.60 18.70
C ARG A 134 38.83 5.40 17.43
N LEU A 135 39.74 5.36 16.45
CA LEU A 135 39.53 5.98 15.15
C LEU A 135 38.33 5.37 14.42
N ASP A 136 38.20 4.05 14.43
CA ASP A 136 37.07 3.35 13.80
C ASP A 136 35.74 3.68 14.49
N ALA A 137 35.72 3.78 15.82
CA ALA A 137 34.55 4.21 16.58
C ALA A 137 34.14 5.65 16.23
N ALA A 138 35.10 6.59 16.22
CA ALA A 138 34.84 7.99 15.87
C ALA A 138 34.36 8.13 14.42
N ARG A 139 34.90 7.32 13.49
CA ARG A 139 34.45 7.27 12.10
C ARG A 139 33.00 6.82 11.99
N SER A 140 32.60 5.81 12.75
CA SER A 140 31.22 5.33 12.79
C SER A 140 30.26 6.41 13.33
N GLN A 141 30.63 7.07 14.42
CA GLN A 141 29.85 8.16 15.00
C GLN A 141 29.67 9.34 14.04
N LEU A 142 30.74 9.71 13.31
CA LEU A 142 30.67 10.72 12.26
C LEU A 142 29.69 10.32 11.14
N ALA A 143 29.75 9.06 10.69
CA ALA A 143 28.83 8.55 9.67
C ALA A 143 27.37 8.56 10.14
N HIS A 144 27.12 8.22 11.41
CA HIS A 144 25.79 8.31 12.01
C HIS A 144 25.26 9.75 12.04
N ALA A 145 26.06 10.71 12.49
CA ALA A 145 25.67 12.12 12.52
C ALA A 145 25.38 12.67 11.11
N GLN A 146 26.13 12.22 10.10
CA GLN A 146 25.87 12.57 8.70
C GLN A 146 24.53 12.02 8.22
N LEU A 147 24.24 10.75 8.52
CA LEU A 147 22.98 10.12 8.14
C LEU A 147 21.78 10.80 8.80
N ASP A 148 21.91 11.18 10.08
CA ASP A 148 20.85 11.89 10.79
C ASP A 148 20.61 13.28 10.20
N LEU A 149 21.67 13.98 9.78
CA LEU A 149 21.54 15.23 9.03
C LEU A 149 20.83 15.02 7.69
N ASP A 150 21.16 13.98 6.93
CA ASP A 150 20.52 13.69 5.64
C ASP A 150 19.02 13.36 5.82
N ARG A 151 18.68 12.66 6.90
CA ARG A 151 17.30 12.30 7.30
C ARG A 151 16.44 13.49 7.72
N THR A 152 17.02 14.67 7.92
CA THR A 152 16.24 15.91 8.15
C THR A 152 15.44 16.34 6.92
N THR A 153 15.78 15.83 5.73
CA THR A 153 15.14 16.15 4.46
C THR A 153 14.24 14.99 4.03
N ILE A 154 12.92 15.16 4.15
CA ILE A 154 11.95 14.08 3.90
C ILE A 154 11.48 14.17 2.45
N ARG A 155 11.59 13.06 1.72
CA ARG A 155 11.26 12.97 0.29
C ARG A 155 10.17 11.94 0.01
N SER A 156 9.47 12.09 -1.11
CA SER A 156 8.49 11.10 -1.53
C SER A 156 9.19 9.81 -2.01
N PRO A 157 8.80 8.62 -1.53
CA PRO A 157 9.34 7.35 -2.01
C PRO A 157 8.70 6.87 -3.32
N VAL A 158 7.54 7.43 -3.70
CA VAL A 158 6.72 7.03 -4.84
C VAL A 158 6.20 8.25 -5.60
N ASP A 159 5.78 8.04 -6.84
CA ASP A 159 5.01 9.01 -7.62
C ASP A 159 3.55 8.96 -7.20
N GLY A 160 2.94 10.09 -6.83
CA GLY A 160 1.61 10.05 -6.25
C GLY A 160 1.06 11.39 -5.78
N TYR A 161 -0.07 11.33 -5.08
CA TYR A 161 -0.76 12.51 -4.56
C TYR A 161 -0.64 12.59 -3.04
N VAL A 162 -0.24 13.76 -2.54
CA VAL A 162 -0.28 14.05 -1.11
C VAL A 162 -1.73 14.12 -0.65
N THR A 163 -2.07 13.47 0.46
CA THR A 163 -3.44 13.46 0.99
C THR A 163 -3.47 13.74 2.49
N GLN A 164 -4.52 14.44 2.91
CA GLN A 164 -4.79 14.76 4.32
C GLN A 164 -3.61 15.51 4.96
N LEU A 165 -3.05 16.50 4.25
CA LEU A 165 -1.94 17.29 4.75
C LEU A 165 -2.41 18.18 5.91
N ARG A 166 -2.07 17.78 7.14
CA ARG A 166 -2.32 18.55 8.36
C ARG A 166 -1.08 19.24 8.91
N LEU A 167 0.08 18.85 8.41
CA LEU A 167 1.37 19.34 8.83
C LEU A 167 1.54 20.81 8.48
N GLN A 168 2.04 21.62 9.40
CA GLN A 168 2.35 23.04 9.19
C GLN A 168 3.81 23.37 9.54
N PRO A 169 4.42 24.38 8.89
CA PRO A 169 5.69 24.92 9.35
C PRO A 169 5.60 25.34 10.82
N GLY A 170 6.57 24.91 11.62
CA GLY A 170 6.59 25.12 13.06
C GLY A 170 6.06 23.94 13.89
N ASP A 171 5.35 22.99 13.30
CA ASP A 171 4.95 21.75 13.98
C ASP A 171 6.17 20.90 14.36
N TYR A 172 5.99 20.03 15.35
CA TYR A 172 7.04 19.11 15.78
C TYR A 172 6.81 17.72 15.17
N ALA A 173 7.78 17.25 14.41
CA ALA A 173 7.79 15.95 13.79
C ALA A 173 8.51 14.95 14.70
N GLU A 174 7.81 13.89 15.13
CA GLU A 174 8.40 12.84 15.96
C GLU A 174 8.87 11.64 15.11
N ALA A 175 10.06 11.13 15.39
CA ALA A 175 10.61 9.96 14.72
C ALA A 175 9.68 8.74 14.87
N GLY A 176 9.47 8.02 13.76
CA GLY A 176 8.61 6.84 13.70
C GLY A 176 7.10 7.14 13.64
N HIS A 177 6.68 8.38 13.85
CA HIS A 177 5.27 8.79 13.75
C HIS A 177 4.94 9.31 12.35
N THR A 178 3.82 8.84 11.78
CA THR A 178 3.41 9.25 10.43
C THR A 178 2.83 10.65 10.44
N ASN A 179 3.43 11.56 9.69
CA ASN A 179 3.01 12.96 9.62
C ASN A 179 2.38 13.35 8.27
N LEU A 180 2.62 12.53 7.24
CA LEU A 180 2.13 12.78 5.87
C LEU A 180 1.75 11.46 5.19
N PHE A 181 0.77 11.52 4.30
CA PHE A 181 0.34 10.37 3.48
C PHE A 181 0.48 10.70 1.99
N VAL A 182 0.99 9.73 1.22
CA VAL A 182 1.04 9.81 -0.24
C VAL A 182 0.29 8.62 -0.83
N VAL A 183 -0.70 8.89 -1.69
CA VAL A 183 -1.38 7.86 -2.47
C VAL A 183 -0.57 7.58 -3.71
N ASP A 184 -0.10 6.35 -3.89
CA ASP A 184 0.68 5.95 -5.07
C ASP A 184 -0.20 5.95 -6.33
N GLY A 185 0.15 6.81 -7.28
CA GLY A 185 -0.59 7.06 -8.51
C GLY A 185 -0.63 5.87 -9.48
N HIS A 186 0.26 4.88 -9.30
CA HIS A 186 0.35 3.70 -10.15
C HIS A 186 -0.27 2.44 -9.51
N SER A 187 -0.83 2.58 -8.31
CA SER A 187 -1.25 1.45 -7.48
C SER A 187 -2.77 1.29 -7.38
N PHE A 188 -3.56 1.77 -8.33
CA PHE A 188 -5.02 1.64 -8.24
C PHE A 188 -5.51 0.22 -8.56
N TRP A 189 -6.38 -0.32 -7.70
CA TRP A 189 -7.12 -1.56 -7.93
C TRP A 189 -8.58 -1.41 -7.49
N ILE A 190 -9.40 -2.42 -7.78
CA ILE A 190 -10.79 -2.45 -7.35
C ILE A 190 -11.01 -3.61 -6.39
N THR A 191 -11.66 -3.32 -5.27
CA THR A 191 -12.12 -4.34 -4.33
C THR A 191 -13.62 -4.50 -4.54
N GLY A 192 -14.03 -5.62 -5.14
CA GLY A 192 -15.43 -5.99 -5.30
C GLY A 192 -15.89 -6.87 -4.14
N TYR A 193 -16.96 -6.49 -3.46
CA TYR A 193 -17.56 -7.25 -2.37
C TYR A 193 -18.67 -8.16 -2.93
N PHE A 194 -18.35 -9.43 -3.18
CA PHE A 194 -19.27 -10.40 -3.76
C PHE A 194 -20.01 -11.18 -2.68
N GLU A 195 -21.30 -11.44 -2.90
CA GLU A 195 -22.06 -12.36 -2.05
C GLU A 195 -21.48 -13.78 -2.15
N GLU A 196 -21.38 -14.47 -1.01
CA GLU A 196 -20.87 -15.84 -0.91
C GLU A 196 -21.53 -16.80 -1.92
N THR A 197 -22.83 -16.63 -2.16
CA THR A 197 -23.62 -17.42 -3.12
C THR A 197 -23.16 -17.27 -4.58
N LYS A 198 -22.47 -16.17 -4.91
CA LYS A 198 -21.99 -15.84 -6.26
C LYS A 198 -20.53 -16.23 -6.49
N LEU A 199 -19.79 -16.57 -5.43
CA LEU A 199 -18.37 -16.94 -5.52
C LEU A 199 -18.05 -18.13 -6.42
N PRO A 200 -18.90 -19.18 -6.56
CA PRO A 200 -18.62 -20.27 -7.50
C PRO A 200 -18.45 -19.79 -8.97
N GLY A 201 -19.00 -18.62 -9.30
CA GLY A 201 -18.84 -17.97 -10.60
C GLY A 201 -17.58 -17.10 -10.75
N VAL A 202 -16.84 -16.84 -9.66
CA VAL A 202 -15.63 -16.02 -9.65
C VAL A 202 -14.40 -16.92 -9.69
N ARG A 203 -13.54 -16.74 -10.70
CA ARG A 203 -12.27 -17.47 -10.83
C ARG A 203 -11.12 -16.48 -10.91
N ILE A 204 -9.97 -16.85 -10.35
CA ILE A 204 -8.73 -16.08 -10.47
C ILE A 204 -8.33 -16.04 -11.96
N GLY A 205 -7.94 -14.86 -12.44
CA GLY A 205 -7.63 -14.57 -13.84
C GLY A 205 -8.85 -14.39 -14.74
N ALA A 206 -10.09 -14.48 -14.21
CA ALA A 206 -11.27 -14.22 -15.03
C ALA A 206 -11.35 -12.73 -15.41
N PRO A 207 -11.73 -12.40 -16.66
CA PRO A 207 -11.90 -11.02 -17.09
C PRO A 207 -13.10 -10.38 -16.40
N VAL A 208 -12.96 -9.09 -16.09
CA VAL A 208 -13.91 -8.30 -15.31
C VAL A 208 -14.21 -7.01 -16.04
N SER A 209 -15.50 -6.69 -16.10
CA SER A 209 -15.99 -5.40 -16.57
C SER A 209 -16.38 -4.56 -15.36
N ILE A 210 -15.90 -3.34 -15.32
CA ILE A 210 -16.07 -2.41 -14.21
C ILE A 210 -16.79 -1.17 -14.70
N LYS A 211 -17.80 -0.73 -13.95
CA LYS A 211 -18.51 0.52 -14.19
C LYS A 211 -18.37 1.43 -12.97
N LEU A 212 -17.60 2.50 -13.11
CA LEU A 212 -17.53 3.55 -12.08
C LEU A 212 -18.82 4.37 -12.11
N MET A 213 -19.32 4.76 -10.94
CA MET A 213 -20.55 5.56 -10.83
C MET A 213 -20.43 6.92 -11.51
N GLY A 214 -19.26 7.57 -11.40
CA GLY A 214 -19.02 8.92 -11.93
C GLY A 214 -18.61 8.99 -13.41
N PHE A 215 -18.37 7.85 -14.07
CA PHE A 215 -17.79 7.82 -15.41
C PHE A 215 -18.61 7.00 -16.39
N ALA A 216 -18.78 7.51 -17.61
CA ALA A 216 -19.42 6.81 -18.71
C ALA A 216 -18.65 5.57 -19.22
N PRO A 217 -17.32 5.63 -19.45
CA PRO A 217 -16.59 4.46 -19.97
C PRO A 217 -16.53 3.33 -18.95
N LEU A 218 -16.50 2.09 -19.48
CA LEU A 218 -16.25 0.89 -18.68
C LEU A 218 -14.74 0.68 -18.59
N LEU A 219 -14.29 0.21 -17.43
CA LEU A 219 -12.91 -0.22 -17.22
C LEU A 219 -12.83 -1.73 -17.35
N GLU A 220 -11.70 -2.20 -17.84
CA GLU A 220 -11.39 -3.62 -18.01
C GLU A 220 -10.30 -4.01 -17.02
N GLY A 221 -10.44 -5.22 -16.48
CA GLY A 221 -9.50 -5.77 -15.53
C GLY A 221 -9.67 -7.28 -15.39
N HIS A 222 -8.95 -7.86 -14.46
CA HIS A 222 -9.04 -9.28 -14.16
C HIS A 222 -9.02 -9.56 -12.66
N VAL A 223 -9.61 -10.68 -12.26
CA VAL A 223 -9.59 -11.13 -10.86
C VAL A 223 -8.17 -11.51 -10.47
N ALA A 224 -7.52 -10.70 -9.63
CA ALA A 224 -6.17 -10.97 -9.13
C ALA A 224 -6.18 -11.95 -7.95
N SER A 225 -7.06 -11.71 -6.96
CA SER A 225 -7.16 -12.57 -5.79
C SER A 225 -8.52 -12.49 -5.10
N MET A 226 -8.79 -13.46 -4.22
CA MET A 226 -10.00 -13.52 -3.41
C MET A 226 -9.61 -13.60 -1.94
N GLY A 227 -10.29 -12.84 -1.08
CA GLY A 227 -10.13 -12.91 0.35
C GLY A 227 -10.40 -14.32 0.88
N ARG A 228 -9.50 -14.83 1.72
CA ARG A 228 -9.61 -16.17 2.33
C ARG A 228 -10.02 -16.16 3.80
N GLY A 229 -10.30 -14.98 4.35
CA GLY A 229 -10.75 -14.80 5.72
C GLY A 229 -11.62 -13.56 5.83
N ILE A 230 -12.73 -13.70 6.53
CA ILE A 230 -13.60 -12.60 6.98
C ILE A 230 -13.57 -12.68 8.51
N ALA A 231 -13.33 -11.57 9.19
CA ALA A 231 -13.34 -11.56 10.65
C ALA A 231 -14.75 -11.90 11.16
N ASP A 232 -14.86 -12.91 12.00
CA ASP A 232 -16.11 -13.22 12.71
C ASP A 232 -16.16 -12.41 14.01
N ALA A 233 -17.18 -11.56 14.14
CA ALA A 233 -17.41 -10.78 15.35
C ALA A 233 -17.68 -11.65 16.59
N ASN A 234 -18.01 -12.94 16.42
CA ASN A 234 -18.20 -13.91 17.50
C ASN A 234 -16.92 -14.65 17.92
N GLU A 235 -15.79 -14.46 17.23
CA GLU A 235 -14.50 -15.08 17.58
C GLU A 235 -13.64 -14.22 18.50
N LEU A 236 -14.14 -13.07 18.96
CA LEU A 236 -13.47 -12.26 19.98
C LEU A 236 -13.36 -13.07 21.28
N ARG A 237 -12.13 -13.48 21.64
CA ARG A 237 -11.83 -14.09 22.94
C ARG A 237 -11.97 -13.02 24.01
N ASN A 238 -12.70 -13.30 25.08
CA ASN A 238 -12.67 -12.43 26.26
C ASN A 238 -11.32 -12.59 27.00
N ASP A 239 -10.99 -11.66 27.91
CA ASP A 239 -9.77 -11.70 28.73
C ASP A 239 -9.62 -12.99 29.56
N SER A 240 -10.68 -13.79 29.70
CA SER A 240 -10.68 -15.10 30.36
C SER A 240 -10.40 -16.27 29.41
N GLY A 241 -10.12 -16.01 28.13
CA GLY A 241 -9.84 -17.02 27.10
C GLY A 241 -11.07 -17.83 26.65
N LEU A 242 -12.28 -17.41 27.02
CA LEU A 242 -13.53 -18.06 26.64
C LEU A 242 -14.11 -17.42 25.36
N PRO A 243 -14.71 -18.22 24.46
CA PRO A 243 -15.41 -17.70 23.29
C PRO A 243 -16.62 -16.85 23.68
N GLN A 244 -16.73 -15.63 23.14
CA GLN A 244 -17.89 -14.77 23.32
C GLN A 244 -18.84 -14.91 22.12
N VAL A 245 -19.87 -15.75 22.25
CA VAL A 245 -20.87 -15.95 21.20
C VAL A 245 -21.98 -14.92 21.34
N SER A 246 -22.16 -14.04 20.35
CA SER A 246 -23.33 -13.16 20.30
C SER A 246 -24.54 -13.95 19.79
N PRO A 247 -25.68 -13.96 20.50
CA PRO A 247 -26.89 -14.62 20.02
C PRO A 247 -27.36 -13.97 18.71
N THR A 248 -27.53 -14.78 17.67
CA THR A 248 -28.03 -14.34 16.35
C THR A 248 -29.56 -14.37 16.34
N PHE A 249 -30.20 -13.19 16.33
CA PHE A 249 -31.67 -13.06 16.29
C PHE A 249 -32.24 -12.91 14.87
N SER A 250 -31.42 -13.12 13.83
CA SER A 250 -31.85 -13.02 12.44
C SER A 250 -32.46 -14.34 11.98
N TRP A 251 -33.79 -14.39 11.85
CA TRP A 251 -34.50 -15.48 11.18
C TRP A 251 -34.18 -15.55 9.67
N ILE A 252 -33.56 -14.51 9.11
CA ILE A 252 -33.03 -14.43 7.75
C ILE A 252 -31.52 -14.66 7.77
N ARG A 253 -31.03 -15.60 6.96
CA ARG A 253 -29.59 -15.74 6.68
C ARG A 253 -29.22 -14.84 5.50
N LEU A 254 -28.29 -13.91 5.72
CA LEU A 254 -27.72 -13.06 4.67
C LEU A 254 -26.40 -13.67 4.21
N ALA A 255 -26.15 -13.66 2.90
CA ALA A 255 -24.86 -14.06 2.37
C ALA A 255 -23.78 -13.08 2.84
N GLN A 256 -22.64 -13.61 3.30
CA GLN A 256 -21.50 -12.75 3.61
C GLN A 256 -20.90 -12.17 2.33
N ARG A 257 -20.22 -11.03 2.49
CA ARG A 257 -19.54 -10.33 1.39
C ARG A 257 -18.05 -10.64 1.44
N VAL A 258 -17.58 -11.37 0.43
CA VAL A 258 -16.18 -11.75 0.29
C VAL A 258 -15.48 -10.73 -0.62
N PRO A 259 -14.41 -10.07 -0.15
CA PRO A 259 -13.66 -9.13 -0.96
C PRO A 259 -12.87 -9.86 -2.04
N VAL A 260 -13.05 -9.44 -3.28
CA VAL A 260 -12.33 -9.90 -4.47
C VAL A 260 -11.52 -8.74 -5.00
N ARG A 261 -10.20 -8.91 -5.09
CA ARG A 261 -9.28 -7.92 -5.63
C ARG A 261 -9.20 -8.08 -7.15
N ILE A 262 -9.42 -6.97 -7.85
CA ILE A 262 -9.42 -6.88 -9.30
C ILE A 262 -8.35 -5.88 -9.70
N GLU A 263 -7.42 -6.33 -10.53
CA GLU A 263 -6.40 -5.47 -11.12
C GLU A 263 -6.91 -4.87 -12.43
N LEU A 264 -6.55 -3.62 -12.68
CA LEU A 264 -6.98 -2.88 -13.85
C LEU A 264 -6.02 -3.14 -15.00
N ASP A 265 -6.52 -3.61 -16.14
CA ASP A 265 -5.70 -3.87 -17.33
C ASP A 265 -5.51 -2.59 -18.15
N ARG A 266 -6.57 -1.76 -18.24
CA ARG A 266 -6.54 -0.50 -18.96
C ARG A 266 -7.49 0.52 -18.33
N VAL A 267 -6.99 1.74 -18.14
CA VAL A 267 -7.79 2.90 -17.75
C VAL A 267 -8.00 3.78 -19.00
N PRO A 268 -9.25 4.04 -19.41
CA PRO A 268 -9.55 4.93 -20.54
C PRO A 268 -9.11 6.38 -20.28
N ASP A 269 -8.75 7.10 -21.35
CA ASP A 269 -8.40 8.52 -21.26
C ASP A 269 -9.55 9.35 -20.68
N GLY A 270 -9.24 10.25 -19.75
CA GLY A 270 -10.23 11.11 -19.07
C GLY A 270 -10.89 10.47 -17.84
N VAL A 271 -10.52 9.25 -17.45
CA VAL A 271 -10.91 8.67 -16.16
C VAL A 271 -9.84 8.94 -15.11
N GLU A 272 -10.13 9.87 -14.21
CA GLU A 272 -9.31 10.10 -13.02
C GLU A 272 -9.77 9.16 -11.90
N LEU A 273 -8.85 8.30 -11.42
CA LEU A 273 -9.13 7.39 -10.33
C LEU A 273 -8.83 8.05 -8.99
N ALA A 274 -9.81 8.00 -8.09
CA ALA A 274 -9.59 8.34 -6.68
C ALA A 274 -9.94 7.14 -5.80
N ALA A 275 -9.11 6.89 -4.79
CA ALA A 275 -9.42 5.87 -3.79
C ALA A 275 -10.74 6.22 -3.07
N GLY A 276 -11.59 5.23 -2.89
CA GLY A 276 -12.92 5.37 -2.29
C GLY A 276 -14.08 5.50 -3.30
N MET A 277 -13.80 5.71 -4.59
CA MET A 277 -14.84 5.73 -5.63
C MET A 277 -15.64 4.41 -5.64
N THR A 278 -16.95 4.53 -5.90
CA THR A 278 -17.86 3.39 -6.03
C THR A 278 -17.86 2.83 -7.44
N ALA A 279 -17.87 1.50 -7.53
CA ALA A 279 -17.87 0.77 -8.78
C ALA A 279 -18.89 -0.38 -8.73
N SER A 280 -19.54 -0.65 -9.85
CA SER A 280 -20.17 -1.94 -10.09
C SER A 280 -19.20 -2.83 -10.85
N VAL A 281 -19.15 -4.10 -10.48
CA VAL A 281 -18.20 -5.08 -10.98
C VAL A 281 -18.95 -6.31 -11.48
N GLU A 282 -18.66 -6.74 -12.70
CA GLU A 282 -19.21 -7.96 -13.30
C GLU A 282 -18.07 -8.85 -13.81
N VAL A 283 -18.01 -10.09 -13.33
CA VAL A 283 -17.03 -11.09 -13.78
C VAL A 283 -17.59 -11.84 -14.98
N THR A 284 -16.84 -11.87 -16.08
CA THR A 284 -17.24 -12.57 -17.29
C THR A 284 -16.80 -14.04 -17.21
N PRO A 285 -17.72 -15.02 -17.39
CA PRO A 285 -17.37 -16.44 -17.33
C PRO A 285 -16.52 -16.87 -18.54
N PRO A 286 -15.54 -17.78 -18.36
CA PRO A 286 -14.50 -18.11 -19.34
C PRO A 286 -14.99 -18.77 -20.65
N ASN A 287 -16.23 -19.27 -20.70
CA ASN A 287 -16.81 -19.91 -21.88
C ASN A 287 -17.95 -19.10 -22.53
N ALA A 288 -18.17 -17.86 -22.09
CA ALA A 288 -19.02 -16.94 -22.82
C ALA A 288 -18.16 -16.21 -23.84
N ALA A 289 -18.59 -16.17 -25.10
CA ALA A 289 -18.06 -15.17 -26.04
C ALA A 289 -18.12 -13.79 -25.36
N PRO A 290 -17.20 -12.85 -25.68
CA PRO A 290 -17.24 -11.46 -25.22
C PRO A 290 -18.46 -10.78 -25.86
N ARG A 291 -19.64 -11.20 -25.41
CA ARG A 291 -20.95 -10.75 -25.82
C ARG A 291 -21.52 -10.13 -24.58
N TRP A 292 -21.19 -8.85 -24.44
CA TRP A 292 -21.97 -7.85 -23.72
C TRP A 292 -23.45 -8.26 -23.73
N ARG A 293 -23.99 -8.66 -22.58
CA ARG A 293 -25.34 -9.21 -22.51
C ARG A 293 -26.37 -8.09 -22.68
N LEU A 294 -27.60 -8.50 -23.02
CA LEU A 294 -28.85 -7.71 -23.06
C LEU A 294 -29.09 -6.78 -21.84
N THR A 295 -28.28 -6.88 -20.79
CA THR A 295 -28.28 -6.04 -19.59
C THR A 295 -27.68 -4.65 -19.78
N GLN A 296 -27.00 -4.35 -20.90
CA GLN A 296 -26.51 -2.98 -21.18
C GLN A 296 -27.63 -1.93 -21.09
N TRP A 297 -28.85 -2.22 -21.57
CA TRP A 297 -29.97 -1.26 -21.51
C TRP A 297 -30.48 -1.05 -20.08
N LEU A 298 -30.39 -2.07 -19.22
CA LEU A 298 -30.79 -2.00 -17.82
C LEU A 298 -29.72 -1.35 -16.93
N GLN A 299 -28.44 -1.58 -17.19
CA GLN A 299 -27.32 -0.95 -16.48
C GLN A 299 -27.03 0.47 -16.99
N ALA A 300 -27.39 0.84 -18.22
CA ALA A 300 -27.34 2.23 -18.68
C ALA A 300 -28.41 3.12 -18.01
N PHE A 301 -29.47 2.51 -17.47
CA PHE A 301 -30.57 3.20 -16.78
C PHE A 301 -30.43 3.24 -15.25
N LEU A 302 -29.48 2.49 -14.66
CA LEU A 302 -29.28 2.29 -13.22
C LEU A 302 -27.89 2.73 -12.77
#